data_AF-A0A4Y2QDS2-F1
#
_entry.id   AF-A0A4Y2QDS2-F1
#
_cell.length_a   1.000
_cell.length_b   1.000
_cell.length_c   1.000
_cell.angle_alpha   90.00
_cell.angle_beta   90.00
_cell.angle_gamma   90.00
#
_symmetry.space_group_name_H-M   'P 1'
#
loop_
_entity.id
_entity.type
_entity.pdbx_description
1 polymer ?
#
loop_
_entity_poly.entity_id
_entity_poly.type
_entity_poly.pdbx_seq_one_letter_code
_entity_poly.pdbx_strand_id
1 'polypeptide(L)'
;MALGNVMPHQRLNIDFIQLVLLCKENDLKFFGQEKLFSKLISDLKDLENGGFQINDTVIKGTVLSIIGDNLGSHTIGGFSESFIVEDFCRHCDITKNMFIQKPYCTGDFRTPESYDSIVQQKHDNVIVDGIKCKSIFNDLKYFHVCSPGLPPCLGHDLFEGVVANDFFLFIEYFVKVKKYFTFQELNWLITNFKYVGSDATDKPSEINVSGKQLGGHASQNWCLLRLFPLIIRNYAVDFDDNVYSLYTKLKCIVELVCAPQISWQQIAYLKDLIEEYIDCLNIFQNII
;
A
#
# COMPACT_ATOMS: atom_id res chain seq x y z
N MET A 1 5.91 16.52 -3.67
CA MET A 1 7.11 16.17 -2.87
C MET A 1 6.94 16.73 -1.47
N ALA A 2 7.33 15.98 -0.44
CA ALA A 2 7.28 16.41 0.96
C ALA A 2 8.64 16.14 1.62
N LEU A 3 8.99 16.92 2.65
CA LEU A 3 10.24 16.73 3.39
C LEU A 3 10.11 15.54 4.36
N GLY A 4 11.04 14.58 4.25
CA GLY A 4 11.00 13.35 5.05
C GLY A 4 11.45 13.54 6.51
N ASN A 5 12.31 14.52 6.78
CA ASN A 5 12.97 14.76 8.06
C ASN A 5 12.23 15.73 9.00
N VAL A 6 10.94 15.95 8.79
CA VAL A 6 10.06 16.73 9.68
C VAL A 6 9.04 15.81 10.36
N MET A 7 8.41 16.29 11.43
CA MET A 7 7.50 15.45 12.23
C MET A 7 6.32 14.94 11.38
N PRO A 8 5.81 13.71 11.63
CA PRO A 8 4.73 13.13 10.83
C PRO A 8 3.52 14.06 10.62
N HIS A 9 3.04 14.72 11.67
CA HIS A 9 1.89 15.64 11.59
C HIS A 9 2.14 16.86 10.68
N GLN A 10 3.39 17.22 10.42
CA GLN A 10 3.76 18.30 9.49
C GLN A 10 3.85 17.80 8.04
N ARG A 11 4.06 16.49 7.82
CA ARG A 11 4.12 15.91 6.46
C ARG A 11 2.73 15.61 5.88
N LEU A 12 1.71 15.56 6.72
CA LEU A 12 0.36 15.11 6.37
C LEU A 12 -0.58 16.24 5.92
N ASN A 13 -0.17 17.50 6.00
CA ASN A 13 -0.95 18.61 5.48
C ASN A 13 -0.57 18.89 4.01
N ILE A 14 -1.59 19.03 3.15
CA ILE A 14 -1.50 19.38 1.72
C ILE A 14 -0.62 20.62 1.50
N ASP A 15 -0.63 21.58 2.42
CA ASP A 15 0.19 22.80 2.35
C ASP A 15 1.71 22.51 2.28
N PHE A 16 2.14 21.35 2.78
CA PHE A 16 3.54 20.92 2.74
C PHE A 16 3.86 19.97 1.57
N ILE A 17 2.88 19.68 0.71
CA ILE A 17 3.07 18.90 -0.52
C ILE A 17 3.35 19.87 -1.67
N GLN A 18 4.60 19.92 -2.11
CA GLN A 18 5.01 20.79 -3.22
C GLN A 18 4.89 20.06 -4.55
N LEU A 19 4.15 20.65 -5.50
CA LEU A 19 4.08 20.16 -6.87
C LEU A 19 5.39 20.50 -7.60
N VAL A 20 6.14 19.48 -7.99
CA VAL A 20 7.45 19.64 -8.66
C VAL A 20 7.40 19.35 -10.17
N LEU A 21 6.43 18.54 -10.61
CA LEU A 21 6.26 18.17 -12.01
C LEU A 21 4.81 17.74 -12.25
N LEU A 22 4.26 18.13 -13.39
CA LEU A 22 2.94 17.72 -13.88
C LEU A 22 3.04 17.44 -15.38
N CYS A 23 2.59 16.27 -15.81
CA CYS A 23 2.56 15.90 -17.22
C CYS A 23 1.30 15.10 -17.55
N LYS A 24 0.88 15.10 -18.82
CA LYS A 24 -0.18 14.21 -19.28
C LYS A 24 0.40 12.81 -19.49
N GLU A 25 -0.41 11.79 -19.23
CA GLU A 25 -0.01 10.39 -19.45
C GLU A 25 0.38 10.12 -20.91
N ASN A 26 -0.29 10.76 -21.87
CA ASN A 26 0.05 10.65 -23.29
C ASN A 26 1.44 11.20 -23.61
N ASP A 27 1.87 12.27 -22.94
CA ASP A 27 3.22 12.81 -23.09
C ASP A 27 4.25 11.84 -22.49
N LEU A 28 3.92 11.16 -21.39
CA LEU A 28 4.76 10.11 -20.81
C LEU A 28 4.94 8.92 -21.73
N LYS A 29 3.86 8.47 -22.38
CA LYS A 29 3.93 7.39 -23.37
C LYS A 29 4.72 7.80 -24.61
N PHE A 30 4.57 9.05 -25.06
CA PHE A 30 5.19 9.51 -26.30
C PHE A 30 6.68 9.87 -26.14
N PHE A 31 7.03 10.62 -25.09
CA PHE A 31 8.40 11.11 -24.88
C PHE A 31 9.26 10.16 -24.02
N GLY A 32 8.62 9.26 -23.26
CA GLY A 32 9.30 8.40 -22.31
C GLY A 32 9.71 9.12 -21.02
N GLN A 33 10.13 8.32 -20.04
CA GLN A 33 10.51 8.81 -18.72
C GLN A 33 11.75 9.71 -18.77
N GLU A 34 12.78 9.28 -19.51
CA GLU A 34 14.06 9.99 -19.59
C GLU A 34 13.88 11.46 -19.96
N LYS A 35 13.14 11.73 -21.03
CA LYS A 35 12.93 13.10 -21.50
C LYS A 35 12.10 13.93 -20.52
N LEU A 36 11.02 13.37 -19.98
CA LEU A 36 10.11 14.11 -19.09
C LEU A 36 10.72 14.47 -17.74
N PHE A 37 11.43 13.52 -17.13
CA PHE A 37 11.98 13.70 -15.79
C PHE A 37 13.42 14.22 -15.81
N SER A 38 14.07 14.34 -16.97
CA SER A 38 15.46 14.83 -17.13
C SER A 38 15.75 16.07 -16.28
N LYS A 39 14.86 17.07 -16.34
CA LYS A 39 15.01 18.32 -15.57
C LYS A 39 14.91 18.08 -14.07
N LEU A 40 13.91 17.30 -13.62
CA LEU A 40 13.75 16.95 -12.21
C LEU A 40 14.97 16.18 -11.68
N ILE A 41 15.50 15.22 -12.43
CA ILE A 41 16.69 14.46 -12.04
C ILE A 41 17.91 15.38 -11.96
N SER A 42 18.08 16.34 -12.88
CA SER A 42 19.16 17.34 -12.80
C SER A 42 19.06 18.17 -11.53
N ASP A 43 17.88 18.70 -11.21
CA ASP A 43 17.67 19.53 -10.02
C ASP A 43 17.90 18.73 -8.72
N LEU A 44 17.52 17.45 -8.71
CA LEU A 44 17.80 16.55 -7.60
C LEU A 44 19.31 16.25 -7.46
N LYS A 45 20.03 16.06 -8.56
CA LYS A 45 21.50 15.89 -8.53
C LYS A 45 22.19 17.14 -7.99
N ASP A 46 21.71 18.33 -8.34
CA ASP A 46 22.22 19.59 -7.80
C ASP A 46 21.95 19.70 -6.29
N LEU A 47 20.77 19.27 -5.83
CA LEU A 47 20.42 19.21 -4.41
C LEU A 47 21.28 18.21 -3.61
N GLU A 48 21.62 17.07 -4.21
CA GLU A 48 22.49 16.05 -3.60
C GLU A 48 23.95 16.50 -3.50
N ASN A 49 24.46 17.16 -4.54
CA ASN A 49 25.88 17.50 -4.64
C ASN A 49 26.18 18.89 -4.10
N GLY A 50 25.44 19.90 -4.57
CA GLY A 50 25.59 21.31 -4.20
C GLY A 50 24.80 21.68 -2.95
N GLY A 51 23.55 21.21 -2.85
CA GLY A 51 22.63 21.63 -1.80
C GLY A 51 22.16 23.09 -1.93
N PHE A 52 21.48 23.60 -0.90
CA PHE A 52 21.05 24.99 -0.80
C PHE A 52 21.77 25.68 0.36
N GLN A 53 22.30 26.87 0.10
CA GLN A 53 22.89 27.70 1.14
C GLN A 53 21.81 28.48 1.88
N ILE A 54 21.71 28.25 3.19
CA ILE A 54 20.85 28.99 4.11
C ILE A 54 21.76 29.58 5.20
N ASN A 55 21.93 30.90 5.17
CA ASN A 55 22.95 31.61 5.94
C ASN A 55 24.35 31.04 5.66
N ASP A 56 25.06 30.60 6.71
CA ASP A 56 26.40 29.99 6.61
C ASP A 56 26.37 28.46 6.54
N THR A 57 25.18 27.86 6.37
CA THR A 57 24.99 26.41 6.34
C THR A 57 24.55 25.95 4.96
N VAL A 58 25.24 24.95 4.40
CA VAL A 58 24.80 24.25 3.19
C VAL A 58 23.95 23.06 3.59
N ILE A 59 22.68 23.07 3.20
CA ILE A 59 21.73 21.99 3.44
C ILE A 59 21.60 21.17 2.16
N LYS A 60 21.92 19.88 2.25
CA LYS A 60 21.77 18.92 1.15
C LYS A 60 20.52 18.08 1.34
N GLY A 61 19.98 17.59 0.24
CA GLY A 61 18.81 16.72 0.23
C GLY A 61 18.96 15.61 -0.81
N THR A 62 18.19 14.55 -0.63
CA THR A 62 18.04 13.48 -1.62
C THR A 62 16.63 12.94 -1.56
N VAL A 63 16.27 12.12 -2.55
CA VAL A 63 15.02 11.36 -2.57
C VAL A 63 15.16 10.19 -1.61
N LEU A 64 14.33 10.17 -0.56
CA LEU A 64 14.23 9.02 0.35
C LEU A 64 13.46 7.86 -0.30
N SER A 65 12.30 8.17 -0.88
CA SER A 65 11.40 7.20 -1.48
C SER A 65 10.44 7.90 -2.45
N ILE A 66 9.96 7.16 -3.46
CA ILE A 66 8.89 7.61 -4.36
C ILE A 66 7.65 6.79 -4.05
N ILE A 67 6.61 7.46 -3.55
CA ILE A 67 5.36 6.82 -3.13
C ILE A 67 4.37 6.92 -4.29
N GLY A 68 3.82 5.79 -4.69
CA GLY A 68 2.78 5.69 -5.71
C GLY A 68 1.96 4.42 -5.53
N ASP A 69 0.87 4.30 -6.28
CA ASP A 69 0.16 3.04 -6.42
C ASP A 69 1.04 1.98 -7.13
N ASN A 70 0.54 0.75 -7.27
CA ASN A 70 1.31 -0.32 -7.90
C ASN A 70 1.68 0.02 -9.34
N LEU A 71 0.75 0.55 -10.13
CA LEU A 71 0.99 0.87 -11.53
C LEU A 71 2.05 1.96 -11.69
N GLY A 72 1.90 3.08 -10.98
CA GLY A 72 2.85 4.19 -11.00
C GLY A 72 4.22 3.79 -10.47
N SER A 73 4.29 2.96 -9.42
CA SER A 73 5.56 2.44 -8.90
C SER A 73 6.26 1.52 -9.90
N HIS A 74 5.54 0.63 -10.58
CA HIS A 74 6.14 -0.21 -11.63
C HIS A 74 6.64 0.65 -12.79
N THR A 75 5.86 1.64 -13.24
CA THR A 75 6.29 2.58 -14.28
C THR A 75 7.57 3.29 -13.86
N ILE A 76 7.59 4.00 -12.72
CA ILE A 76 8.78 4.74 -12.25
C ILE A 76 9.99 3.82 -12.03
N GLY A 77 9.76 2.60 -11.55
CA GLY A 77 10.80 1.59 -11.33
C GLY A 77 11.33 0.94 -12.60
N GLY A 78 10.69 1.18 -13.75
CA GLY A 78 11.02 0.50 -15.00
C GLY A 78 10.68 -0.99 -14.97
N PHE A 79 9.75 -1.42 -14.12
CA PHE A 79 9.23 -2.78 -14.07
C PHE A 79 8.08 -2.97 -15.06
N SER A 80 7.69 -4.22 -15.29
CA SER A 80 6.49 -4.60 -16.06
C SER A 80 5.24 -4.07 -15.36
N GLU A 81 4.41 -3.32 -16.09
CA GLU A 81 3.09 -2.89 -15.61
C GLU A 81 1.99 -3.95 -15.78
N SER A 82 2.35 -5.15 -16.24
CA SER A 82 1.42 -6.28 -16.37
C SER A 82 1.55 -7.20 -15.15
N PHE A 83 0.50 -7.26 -14.32
CA PHE A 83 0.47 -8.08 -13.10
C PHE A 83 0.08 -9.55 -13.35
N ILE A 84 -0.16 -9.93 -14.61
CA ILE A 84 -0.52 -11.30 -14.97
C ILE A 84 0.67 -12.14 -15.45
N VAL A 85 1.84 -11.52 -15.65
CA VAL A 85 3.08 -12.19 -16.08
C VAL A 85 3.72 -12.98 -14.93
N GLU A 86 4.70 -13.83 -15.24
CA GLU A 86 5.41 -14.62 -14.22
C GLU A 86 6.18 -13.72 -13.24
N ASP A 87 7.00 -12.79 -13.74
CA ASP A 87 7.83 -11.91 -12.91
C ASP A 87 7.10 -10.59 -12.60
N PHE A 88 6.00 -10.69 -11.85
CA PHE A 88 5.13 -9.55 -11.55
C PHE A 88 5.59 -8.70 -10.35
N CYS A 89 6.47 -9.23 -9.49
CA CYS A 89 6.83 -8.59 -8.24
C CYS A 89 8.01 -7.63 -8.40
N ARG A 90 7.83 -6.36 -7.99
CA ARG A 90 8.92 -5.37 -7.91
C ARG A 90 9.84 -5.52 -6.69
N HIS A 91 9.42 -6.28 -5.68
CA HIS A 91 10.13 -6.39 -4.41
C HIS A 91 11.07 -7.60 -4.35
N CYS A 92 10.68 -8.71 -4.97
CA CYS A 92 11.46 -9.95 -4.98
C CYS A 92 11.34 -10.66 -6.34
N ASP A 93 12.08 -11.74 -6.50
CA ASP A 93 12.12 -12.58 -7.71
C ASP A 93 11.07 -13.71 -7.72
N ILE A 94 10.04 -13.61 -6.88
CA ILE A 94 8.98 -14.62 -6.85
C ILE A 94 8.24 -14.67 -8.19
N THR A 95 8.04 -15.89 -8.71
CA THR A 95 7.21 -16.11 -9.88
C THR A 95 5.74 -16.26 -9.48
N LYS A 96 4.84 -15.89 -10.39
CA LYS A 96 3.39 -16.05 -10.21
C LYS A 96 3.03 -17.50 -9.90
N ASN A 97 3.63 -18.46 -10.58
CA ASN A 97 3.39 -19.88 -10.33
C ASN A 97 3.78 -20.28 -8.89
N MET A 98 4.96 -19.84 -8.42
CA MET A 98 5.40 -20.10 -7.04
C MET A 98 4.45 -19.47 -6.02
N PHE A 99 4.04 -18.21 -6.24
CA PHE A 99 3.13 -17.51 -5.34
C PHE A 99 1.77 -18.21 -5.22
N ILE A 100 1.21 -18.70 -6.34
CA ILE A 100 -0.06 -19.44 -6.35
C ILE A 100 0.06 -20.76 -5.57
N GLN A 101 1.18 -21.47 -5.69
CA GLN A 101 1.38 -22.74 -5.00
C GLN A 101 1.73 -22.58 -3.51
N LYS A 102 2.39 -21.47 -3.16
CA LYS A 102 2.92 -21.19 -1.83
C LYS A 102 2.64 -19.71 -1.49
N PRO A 103 1.42 -19.37 -1.06
CA PRO A 103 1.02 -17.97 -0.83
C PRO A 103 1.80 -17.26 0.29
N TYR A 104 2.54 -18.03 1.09
CA TYR A 104 3.35 -17.53 2.21
C TYR A 104 4.82 -17.27 1.86
N CYS A 105 5.27 -17.68 0.67
CA CYS A 105 6.66 -17.50 0.31
C CYS A 105 6.91 -16.12 -0.31
N THR A 106 8.13 -15.64 -0.10
CA THR A 106 8.73 -14.56 -0.88
C THR A 106 9.91 -15.15 -1.63
N GLY A 107 10.21 -14.57 -2.80
CA GLY A 107 11.49 -14.79 -3.47
C GLY A 107 12.63 -14.04 -2.77
N ASP A 108 13.82 -14.14 -3.32
CA ASP A 108 14.95 -13.30 -2.94
C ASP A 108 14.61 -11.84 -3.24
N PHE A 109 14.84 -10.98 -2.25
CA PHE A 109 14.57 -9.55 -2.40
C PHE A 109 15.52 -8.96 -3.45
N ARG A 110 14.95 -8.15 -4.35
CA ARG A 110 15.75 -7.44 -5.35
C ARG A 110 16.68 -6.45 -4.64
N THR A 111 17.94 -6.43 -5.03
CA THR A 111 18.93 -5.45 -4.57
C THR A 111 19.31 -4.51 -5.71
N PRO A 112 19.97 -3.37 -5.43
CA PRO A 112 20.55 -2.55 -6.49
C PRO A 112 21.42 -3.34 -7.46
N GLU A 113 22.26 -4.23 -6.94
CA GLU A 113 23.17 -5.05 -7.74
C GLU A 113 22.41 -6.05 -8.63
N SER A 114 21.38 -6.72 -8.09
CA SER A 114 20.58 -7.67 -8.86
C SER A 114 19.79 -6.95 -9.97
N TYR A 115 19.21 -5.80 -9.67
CA TYR A 115 18.50 -4.97 -10.64
C TYR A 115 19.43 -4.47 -11.75
N ASP A 116 20.58 -3.88 -11.40
CA ASP A 116 21.52 -3.32 -12.37
C ASP A 116 22.14 -4.40 -13.25
N SER A 117 22.40 -5.59 -12.72
CA SER A 117 22.85 -6.75 -13.50
C SER A 117 21.84 -7.12 -14.59
N ILE A 118 20.55 -7.18 -14.26
CA ILE A 118 19.48 -7.49 -15.23
C ILE A 118 19.38 -6.38 -16.29
N VAL A 119 19.47 -5.11 -15.87
CA VAL A 119 19.47 -3.97 -16.78
C VAL A 119 20.63 -4.06 -17.78
N GLN A 120 21.83 -4.46 -17.35
CA GLN A 120 23.01 -4.59 -18.22
C GLN A 120 22.93 -5.77 -19.19
N GLN A 121 22.27 -6.86 -18.80
CA GLN A 121 22.13 -8.06 -19.63
C GLN A 121 21.06 -7.92 -20.72
N LYS A 122 20.14 -6.97 -20.57
CA LYS A 122 19.07 -6.74 -21.53
C LYS A 122 19.61 -6.15 -22.83
N HIS A 123 19.28 -6.81 -23.93
CA HIS A 123 19.37 -6.27 -25.28
C HIS A 123 17.94 -6.01 -25.79
N ASP A 124 17.70 -4.86 -26.43
CA ASP A 124 16.40 -4.44 -26.98
C ASP A 124 15.28 -4.17 -25.95
N ASN A 125 14.05 -3.96 -26.43
CA ASN A 125 12.83 -3.68 -25.64
C ASN A 125 12.22 -4.94 -24.97
N VAL A 126 13.01 -6.00 -24.76
CA VAL A 126 12.54 -7.27 -24.17
C VAL A 126 12.48 -7.16 -22.65
N ILE A 127 11.38 -7.57 -22.02
CA ILE A 127 11.29 -7.64 -20.54
C ILE A 127 12.06 -8.88 -20.05
N VAL A 128 12.93 -8.70 -19.04
CA VAL A 128 13.72 -9.77 -18.41
C VAL A 128 13.53 -9.65 -16.91
N ASP A 129 13.16 -10.74 -16.25
CA ASP A 129 12.87 -10.82 -14.81
C ASP A 129 11.99 -9.67 -14.33
N GLY A 130 10.91 -9.39 -15.07
CA GLY A 130 9.96 -8.32 -14.75
C GLY A 130 10.49 -6.89 -14.92
N ILE A 131 11.75 -6.69 -15.31
CA ILE A 131 12.32 -5.37 -15.59
C ILE A 131 12.14 -5.07 -17.07
N LYS A 132 11.56 -3.92 -17.39
CA LYS A 132 11.32 -3.41 -18.74
C LYS A 132 12.44 -2.47 -19.17
N CYS A 133 12.81 -1.52 -18.33
CA CYS A 133 13.86 -0.52 -18.60
C CYS A 133 14.55 -0.09 -17.30
N LYS A 134 15.69 0.58 -17.41
CA LYS A 134 16.34 1.21 -16.25
C LYS A 134 15.47 2.36 -15.73
N SER A 135 15.25 2.41 -14.42
CA SER A 135 14.72 3.61 -13.78
C SER A 135 15.76 4.73 -13.83
N ILE A 136 15.38 5.87 -14.38
CA ILE A 136 16.22 7.08 -14.41
C ILE A 136 16.50 7.66 -13.02
N PHE A 137 15.68 7.31 -12.02
CA PHE A 137 15.91 7.76 -10.65
C PHE A 137 17.09 7.04 -10.00
N ASN A 138 17.50 5.87 -10.53
CA ASN A 138 18.72 5.18 -10.09
C ASN A 138 20.00 5.92 -10.51
N ASP A 139 19.91 7.01 -11.28
CA ASP A 139 21.05 7.89 -11.55
C ASP A 139 21.33 8.87 -10.40
N LEU A 140 20.47 8.92 -9.38
CA LEU A 140 20.69 9.67 -8.15
C LEU A 140 21.70 8.94 -7.25
N LYS A 141 22.46 9.69 -6.47
CA LYS A 141 23.58 9.13 -5.70
C LYS A 141 23.14 8.32 -4.49
N TYR A 142 22.01 8.72 -3.87
CA TYR A 142 21.56 8.15 -2.60
C TYR A 142 20.20 7.45 -2.70
N PHE A 143 19.70 7.23 -3.92
CA PHE A 143 18.42 6.58 -4.16
C PHE A 143 18.59 5.42 -5.15
N HIS A 144 17.93 4.31 -4.85
CA HIS A 144 17.73 3.21 -5.80
C HIS A 144 16.34 2.61 -5.60
N VAL A 145 15.66 2.24 -6.69
CA VAL A 145 14.29 1.68 -6.65
C VAL A 145 14.19 0.40 -5.81
N CYS A 146 15.28 -0.36 -5.70
CA CYS A 146 15.44 -1.56 -4.87
C CYS A 146 16.11 -1.31 -3.50
N SER A 147 16.23 -0.07 -3.01
CA SER A 147 16.81 0.19 -1.69
C SER A 147 16.35 1.51 -1.06
N PRO A 148 15.30 1.51 -0.21
CA PRO A 148 14.03 0.78 -0.30
C PRO A 148 13.04 1.47 -1.28
N GLY A 149 13.50 2.52 -1.97
CA GLY A 149 12.97 3.10 -3.21
C GLY A 149 11.46 3.34 -3.31
N LEU A 150 10.72 2.28 -3.60
CA LEU A 150 9.33 2.27 -4.04
C LEU A 150 8.44 1.49 -3.05
N PRO A 151 8.10 2.07 -1.88
CA PRO A 151 7.32 1.38 -0.86
C PRO A 151 5.94 0.93 -1.36
N PRO A 152 5.33 -0.09 -0.72
CA PRO A 152 3.95 -0.51 -1.01
C PRO A 152 2.93 0.58 -0.67
N CYS A 153 1.78 0.55 -1.34
CA CYS A 153 0.73 1.54 -1.15
C CYS A 153 -0.34 0.98 -0.23
N LEU A 154 -0.23 1.23 1.08
CA LEU A 154 -1.21 0.73 2.07
C LEU A 154 -2.66 1.10 1.73
N GLY A 155 -2.88 2.27 1.13
CA GLY A 155 -4.20 2.70 0.66
C GLY A 155 -4.83 1.68 -0.29
N HIS A 156 -4.16 1.41 -1.41
CA HIS A 156 -4.69 0.54 -2.45
C HIS A 156 -4.53 -0.94 -2.11
N ASP A 157 -3.39 -1.35 -1.57
CA ASP A 157 -3.06 -2.76 -1.34
C ASP A 157 -3.84 -3.31 -0.13
N LEU A 158 -3.86 -2.58 0.99
CA LEU A 158 -4.42 -3.04 2.25
C LEU A 158 -5.84 -2.55 2.47
N PHE A 159 -6.10 -1.23 2.39
CA PHE A 159 -7.38 -0.66 2.80
C PHE A 159 -8.48 -0.77 1.74
N GLU A 160 -8.16 -0.50 0.48
CA GLU A 160 -9.08 -0.61 -0.66
C GLU A 160 -9.00 -2.00 -1.33
N GLY A 161 -7.95 -2.76 -1.02
CA GLY A 161 -7.78 -4.15 -1.40
C GLY A 161 -8.34 -5.09 -0.33
N VAL A 162 -7.45 -5.65 0.50
CA VAL A 162 -7.77 -6.70 1.47
C VAL A 162 -8.92 -6.32 2.41
N VAL A 163 -8.85 -5.17 3.06
CA VAL A 163 -9.88 -4.73 4.03
C VAL A 163 -11.21 -4.50 3.34
N ALA A 164 -11.25 -3.83 2.18
CA ALA A 164 -12.51 -3.57 1.49
C ALA A 164 -13.23 -4.86 1.09
N ASN A 165 -12.48 -5.89 0.68
CA ASN A 165 -13.03 -7.15 0.21
C ASN A 165 -13.37 -8.08 1.38
N ASP A 166 -12.39 -8.44 2.20
CA ASP A 166 -12.57 -9.47 3.24
C ASP A 166 -13.51 -9.00 4.34
N PHE A 167 -13.39 -7.73 4.75
CA PHE A 167 -14.25 -7.23 5.82
C PHE A 167 -15.72 -7.10 5.36
N PHE A 168 -15.95 -6.81 4.08
CA PHE A 168 -17.31 -6.84 3.52
C PHE A 168 -17.92 -8.25 3.62
N LEU A 169 -17.15 -9.29 3.30
CA LEU A 169 -17.60 -10.69 3.44
C LEU A 169 -17.94 -11.04 4.89
N PHE A 170 -17.15 -10.57 5.85
CA PHE A 170 -17.43 -10.79 7.27
C PHE A 170 -18.72 -10.08 7.70
N ILE A 171 -18.94 -8.85 7.24
CA ILE A 171 -20.19 -8.12 7.49
C ILE A 171 -21.38 -8.85 6.85
N GLU A 172 -21.25 -9.33 5.61
CA GLU A 172 -22.28 -10.14 4.96
C GLU A 172 -22.63 -11.37 5.77
N TYR A 173 -21.63 -12.08 6.30
CA TYR A 173 -21.83 -13.21 7.19
C TYR A 173 -22.59 -12.83 8.48
N PHE A 174 -22.19 -11.75 9.16
CA PHE A 174 -22.84 -11.28 10.37
C PHE A 174 -24.31 -10.88 10.14
N VAL A 175 -24.61 -10.31 8.97
CA VAL A 175 -25.96 -9.89 8.59
C VAL A 175 -26.82 -11.06 8.12
N LYS A 176 -26.32 -11.87 7.19
CA LYS A 176 -27.12 -12.88 6.47
C LYS A 176 -27.19 -14.21 7.21
N VAL A 177 -26.08 -14.64 7.82
CA VAL A 177 -25.95 -15.93 8.49
C VAL A 177 -26.27 -15.81 9.97
N LYS A 178 -25.52 -14.97 10.69
CA LYS A 178 -25.71 -14.80 12.14
C LYS A 178 -26.94 -13.97 12.49
N LYS A 179 -27.35 -13.08 11.58
CA LYS A 179 -28.50 -12.16 11.78
C LYS A 179 -28.37 -11.33 13.05
N TYR A 180 -27.15 -10.90 13.37
CA TYR A 180 -26.92 -10.02 14.53
C TYR A 180 -27.59 -8.66 14.31
N PHE A 181 -27.52 -8.15 13.09
CA PHE A 181 -28.10 -6.88 12.64
C PHE A 181 -28.34 -6.93 11.13
N THR A 182 -29.07 -5.95 10.61
CA THR A 182 -29.27 -5.74 9.17
C THR A 182 -28.27 -4.72 8.62
N PHE A 183 -28.10 -4.69 7.29
CA PHE A 183 -27.33 -3.63 6.64
C PHE A 183 -27.88 -2.23 6.92
N GLN A 184 -29.20 -2.09 7.00
CA GLN A 184 -29.85 -0.81 7.29
C GLN A 184 -29.51 -0.31 8.70
N GLU A 185 -29.56 -1.20 9.69
CA GLU A 185 -29.15 -0.90 11.06
C GLU A 185 -27.67 -0.56 11.14
N LEU A 186 -26.80 -1.33 10.48
CA LEU A 186 -25.36 -1.05 10.46
C LEU A 186 -25.06 0.30 9.80
N ASN A 187 -25.66 0.60 8.65
CA ASN A 187 -25.49 1.92 8.00
C ASN A 187 -26.02 3.05 8.89
N TRP A 188 -27.14 2.85 9.57
CA TRP A 188 -27.64 3.82 10.54
C TRP A 188 -26.64 4.06 11.69
N LEU A 189 -26.02 3.00 12.22
CA LEU A 189 -24.99 3.13 13.25
C LEU A 189 -23.75 3.85 12.73
N ILE A 190 -23.26 3.49 11.53
CA ILE A 190 -22.12 4.14 10.88
C ILE A 190 -22.37 5.64 10.75
N THR A 191 -23.53 6.04 10.24
CA THR A 191 -23.87 7.44 10.01
C THR A 191 -24.03 8.23 11.32
N ASN A 192 -24.55 7.60 12.38
CA ASN A 192 -24.84 8.26 13.66
C ASN A 192 -23.74 8.10 14.71
N PHE A 193 -22.67 7.37 14.43
CA PHE A 193 -21.55 7.22 15.35
C PHE A 193 -20.84 8.56 15.57
N LYS A 194 -20.45 8.83 16.82
CA LYS A 194 -19.77 10.08 17.20
C LYS A 194 -18.26 9.96 16.93
N TYR A 195 -17.86 10.23 15.70
CA TYR A 195 -16.44 10.31 15.32
C TYR A 195 -15.78 11.59 15.87
N VAL A 196 -14.48 11.51 16.17
CA VAL A 196 -13.67 12.61 16.70
C VAL A 196 -12.32 12.68 15.99
N GLY A 197 -11.69 13.86 15.98
CA GLY A 197 -10.37 14.05 15.36
C GLY A 197 -10.39 13.74 13.87
N SER A 198 -9.34 13.06 13.37
CA SER A 198 -9.22 12.64 11.97
C SER A 198 -10.39 11.78 11.48
N ASP A 199 -10.98 10.99 12.37
CA ASP A 199 -12.04 10.05 12.02
C ASP A 199 -13.36 10.79 11.69
N ALA A 200 -13.50 12.06 12.12
CA ALA A 200 -14.64 12.89 11.78
C ALA A 200 -14.52 13.50 10.37
N THR A 201 -13.30 13.65 9.85
CA THR A 201 -13.05 14.12 8.47
C THR A 201 -13.26 12.99 7.47
N ASP A 202 -12.79 11.79 7.81
CA ASP A 202 -12.87 10.58 6.98
C ASP A 202 -13.83 9.54 7.59
N LYS A 203 -15.09 9.95 7.79
CA LYS A 203 -16.11 9.05 8.32
C LYS A 203 -16.33 7.88 7.35
N PRO A 204 -16.55 6.64 7.85
CA PRO A 204 -16.86 5.50 7.00
C PRO A 204 -18.03 5.79 6.06
N SER A 205 -17.91 5.31 4.82
CA SER A 205 -19.00 5.34 3.85
C SER A 205 -20.10 4.37 4.26
N GLU A 206 -21.34 4.65 3.86
CA GLU A 206 -22.40 3.66 3.93
C GLU A 206 -22.05 2.42 3.09
N ILE A 207 -22.40 1.25 3.62
CA ILE A 207 -22.17 -0.02 2.96
C ILE A 207 -23.26 -0.22 1.90
N ASN A 208 -22.83 -0.38 0.65
CA ASN A 208 -23.73 -0.71 -0.44
C ASN A 208 -24.11 -2.20 -0.38
N VAL A 209 -25.39 -2.48 -0.11
CA VAL A 209 -25.93 -3.84 0.03
C VAL A 209 -25.83 -4.66 -1.27
N SER A 210 -25.86 -4.00 -2.43
CA SER A 210 -25.66 -4.67 -3.74
C SER A 210 -24.20 -4.66 -4.20
N GLY A 211 -23.30 -4.08 -3.40
CA GLY A 211 -21.88 -4.07 -3.65
C GLY A 211 -21.24 -5.45 -3.45
N LYS A 212 -19.97 -5.55 -3.84
CA LYS A 212 -19.13 -6.75 -3.63
C LYS A 212 -17.99 -6.51 -2.64
N GLN A 213 -17.82 -5.27 -2.20
CA GLN A 213 -16.77 -4.81 -1.30
C GLN A 213 -17.23 -3.50 -0.64
N LEU A 214 -16.50 -3.04 0.38
CA LEU A 214 -16.67 -1.70 0.95
C LEU A 214 -16.41 -0.63 -0.12
N GLY A 215 -17.27 0.39 -0.16
CA GLY A 215 -17.20 1.46 -1.16
C GLY A 215 -16.39 2.68 -0.75
N GLY A 216 -15.87 2.72 0.47
CA GLY A 216 -15.12 3.85 1.00
C GLY A 216 -13.70 3.89 0.48
N HIS A 217 -13.09 5.08 0.50
CA HIS A 217 -11.65 5.23 0.23
C HIS A 217 -10.80 4.74 1.43
N ALA A 218 -9.49 4.62 1.23
CA ALA A 218 -8.53 4.07 2.18
C ALA A 218 -8.74 4.45 3.66
N SER A 219 -8.84 5.75 3.97
CA SER A 219 -9.02 6.24 5.34
C SER A 219 -10.39 5.86 5.93
N GLN A 220 -11.44 5.84 5.11
CA GLN A 220 -12.79 5.44 5.53
C GLN A 220 -12.87 3.95 5.87
N ASN A 221 -12.28 3.09 5.04
CA ASN A 221 -12.27 1.64 5.27
C ASN A 221 -11.44 1.30 6.52
N TRP A 222 -10.29 1.97 6.70
CA TRP A 222 -9.48 1.81 7.90
C TRP A 222 -10.24 2.26 9.16
N CYS A 223 -10.92 3.41 9.09
CA CYS A 223 -11.75 3.94 10.17
C CYS A 223 -12.85 2.93 10.56
N LEU A 224 -13.55 2.37 9.56
CA LEU A 224 -14.60 1.37 9.80
C LEU A 224 -14.04 0.13 10.49
N LEU A 225 -12.96 -0.46 9.95
CA LEU A 225 -12.33 -1.66 10.52
C LEU A 225 -11.94 -1.47 11.99
N ARG A 226 -11.32 -0.32 12.30
CA ARG A 226 -10.85 0.01 13.65
C ARG A 226 -11.99 0.24 14.63
N LEU A 227 -13.04 0.95 14.22
CA LEU A 227 -14.14 1.37 15.09
C LEU A 227 -15.33 0.40 15.11
N PHE A 228 -15.36 -0.59 14.22
CA PHE A 228 -16.46 -1.55 14.10
C PHE A 228 -16.94 -2.15 15.44
N PRO A 229 -16.08 -2.59 16.38
CA PRO A 229 -16.53 -3.19 17.63
C PRO A 229 -17.28 -2.17 18.50
N LEU A 230 -16.90 -0.89 18.41
CA LEU A 230 -17.57 0.21 19.11
C LEU A 230 -18.88 0.63 18.43
N ILE A 231 -18.93 0.54 17.10
CA ILE A 231 -20.12 0.82 16.29
C ILE A 231 -21.22 -0.20 16.61
N ILE A 232 -20.89 -1.49 16.67
CA ILE A 232 -21.85 -2.58 16.93
C ILE A 232 -21.99 -2.95 18.41
N ARG A 233 -21.41 -2.19 19.34
CA ARG A 233 -21.29 -2.54 20.77
C ARG A 233 -22.58 -2.96 21.50
N ASN A 234 -23.74 -2.58 20.97
CA ASN A 234 -25.05 -2.90 21.57
C ASN A 234 -25.62 -4.23 21.07
N TYR A 235 -24.97 -4.89 20.11
CA TYR A 235 -25.36 -6.20 19.60
C TYR A 235 -24.62 -7.30 20.35
N ALA A 236 -25.35 -8.36 20.68
CA ALA A 236 -24.80 -9.56 21.31
C ALA A 236 -24.06 -10.42 20.28
N VAL A 237 -22.89 -9.96 19.87
CA VAL A 237 -21.99 -10.68 18.95
C VAL A 237 -21.27 -11.78 19.72
N ASP A 238 -21.21 -12.96 19.12
CA ASP A 238 -20.45 -14.08 19.66
C ASP A 238 -18.96 -13.87 19.37
N PHE A 239 -18.17 -13.62 20.42
CA PHE A 239 -16.73 -13.39 20.29
C PHE A 239 -15.94 -14.67 20.01
N ASP A 240 -16.53 -15.84 20.26
CA ASP A 240 -15.94 -17.15 19.97
C ASP A 240 -16.22 -17.60 18.53
N ASP A 241 -16.96 -16.78 17.75
CA ASP A 241 -17.24 -17.06 16.35
C ASP A 241 -15.98 -17.00 15.48
N ASN A 242 -15.80 -17.99 14.61
CA ASN A 242 -14.64 -18.09 13.73
C ASN A 242 -14.49 -16.89 12.78
N VAL A 243 -15.60 -16.31 12.30
CA VAL A 243 -15.57 -15.15 11.39
C VAL A 243 -15.28 -13.87 12.18
N TYR A 244 -15.77 -13.76 13.41
CA TYR A 244 -15.37 -12.68 14.31
C TYR A 244 -13.87 -12.76 14.68
N SER A 245 -13.34 -13.97 14.86
CA SER A 245 -11.90 -14.20 15.03
C SER A 245 -11.10 -13.77 13.80
N LEU A 246 -11.56 -14.09 12.59
CA LEU A 246 -10.96 -13.62 11.33
C LEU A 246 -10.94 -12.09 11.23
N TYR A 247 -12.07 -11.44 11.51
CA TYR A 247 -12.15 -9.99 11.59
C TYR A 247 -11.12 -9.41 12.58
N THR A 248 -10.99 -10.02 13.76
CA THR A 248 -10.06 -9.56 14.79
C THR A 248 -8.60 -9.72 14.36
N LYS A 249 -8.26 -10.84 13.67
CA LYS A 249 -6.93 -11.04 13.08
C LYS A 249 -6.62 -10.00 12.01
N LEU A 250 -7.54 -9.75 11.07
CA LEU A 250 -7.39 -8.71 10.05
C LEU A 250 -7.16 -7.33 10.67
N LYS A 251 -7.96 -6.97 11.68
CA LYS A 251 -7.78 -5.73 12.44
C LYS A 251 -6.39 -5.66 13.09
N CYS A 252 -5.93 -6.73 13.72
CA CYS A 252 -4.62 -6.77 14.38
C CYS A 252 -3.46 -6.65 13.37
N ILE A 253 -3.54 -7.32 12.22
CA ILE A 253 -2.58 -7.17 11.10
C ILE A 253 -2.50 -5.70 10.69
N VAL A 254 -3.66 -5.07 10.44
CA VAL A 254 -3.74 -3.67 10.04
C VAL A 254 -3.15 -2.73 11.11
N GLU A 255 -3.43 -2.97 12.38
CA GLU A 255 -2.88 -2.18 13.48
C GLU A 255 -1.36 -2.30 13.61
N LEU A 256 -0.80 -3.49 13.41
CA LEU A 256 0.65 -3.70 13.40
C LEU A 256 1.32 -3.03 12.19
N VAL A 257 0.73 -3.17 11.00
CA VAL A 257 1.24 -2.54 9.77
C VAL A 257 1.21 -1.01 9.87
N CYS A 258 0.20 -0.44 10.53
CA CYS A 258 0.04 1.01 10.69
C CYS A 258 0.70 1.56 11.96
N ALA A 259 1.40 0.72 12.73
CA ALA A 259 2.05 1.15 13.96
C ALA A 259 3.15 2.17 13.64
N PRO A 260 3.25 3.30 14.36
CA PRO A 260 4.32 4.27 14.15
C PRO A 260 5.73 3.69 14.35
N GLN A 261 5.82 2.64 15.18
CA GLN A 261 7.03 1.89 15.48
C GLN A 261 6.64 0.43 15.73
N ILE A 262 7.50 -0.49 15.28
CA ILE A 262 7.31 -1.93 15.47
C ILE A 262 8.65 -2.56 15.88
N SER A 263 8.59 -3.53 16.78
CA SER A 263 9.76 -4.33 17.22
C SER A 263 9.98 -5.54 16.30
N TRP A 264 11.20 -6.11 16.34
CA TRP A 264 11.51 -7.34 15.61
C TRP A 264 10.60 -8.51 16.01
N GLN A 265 10.23 -8.62 17.29
CA GLN A 265 9.29 -9.63 17.77
C GLN A 265 7.89 -9.43 17.19
N GLN A 266 7.43 -8.18 17.08
CA GLN A 266 6.15 -7.87 16.45
C GLN A 266 6.17 -8.11 14.93
N ILE A 267 7.32 -7.93 14.27
CA ILE A 267 7.48 -8.30 12.84
C ILE A 267 7.35 -9.81 12.66
N ALA A 268 8.01 -10.60 13.51
CA ALA A 268 7.88 -12.06 13.48
C ALA A 268 6.43 -12.49 13.76
N TYR A 269 5.80 -11.91 14.78
CA TYR A 269 4.40 -12.16 15.10
C TYR A 269 3.45 -11.77 13.96
N LEU A 270 3.69 -10.64 13.28
CA LEU A 270 2.91 -10.21 12.14
C LEU A 270 2.96 -11.24 11.00
N LYS A 271 4.12 -11.86 10.76
CA LYS A 271 4.25 -12.92 9.77
C LYS A 271 3.36 -14.11 10.12
N ASP A 272 3.48 -14.65 11.33
CA ASP A 272 2.68 -15.79 11.78
C ASP A 272 1.18 -15.47 11.72
N LEU A 273 0.80 -14.25 12.14
CA LEU A 273 -0.59 -13.78 12.12
C LEU A 273 -1.16 -13.69 10.69
N ILE A 274 -0.35 -13.28 9.70
CA ILE A 274 -0.75 -13.25 8.28
C ILE A 274 -0.95 -14.67 7.74
N GLU A 275 -0.05 -15.60 8.04
CA GLU A 275 -0.16 -17.00 7.60
C GLU A 275 -1.43 -17.64 8.19
N GLU A 276 -1.65 -17.51 9.50
CA GLU A 276 -2.87 -17.99 10.17
C GLU A 276 -4.14 -17.37 9.59
N TYR A 277 -4.11 -16.06 9.31
CA TYR A 277 -5.26 -15.35 8.74
C TYR A 277 -5.64 -15.92 7.38
N ILE A 278 -4.67 -16.12 6.48
CA ILE A 278 -4.91 -16.64 5.13
C ILE A 278 -5.41 -18.09 5.19
N ASP A 279 -4.83 -18.95 6.03
CA ASP A 279 -5.32 -20.32 6.24
C ASP A 279 -6.79 -20.33 6.69
N CYS A 280 -7.13 -19.51 7.67
CA CYS A 280 -8.50 -19.39 8.17
C CYS A 280 -9.46 -18.82 7.11
N LEU A 281 -9.00 -17.85 6.31
CA LEU A 281 -9.80 -17.22 5.26
C LEU A 281 -10.14 -18.21 4.15
N ASN A 282 -9.18 -19.06 3.74
CA ASN A 282 -9.39 -20.11 2.76
C ASN A 282 -10.45 -21.12 3.23
N ILE A 283 -10.44 -21.48 4.52
CA ILE A 283 -11.48 -22.36 5.08
C ILE A 283 -12.85 -21.68 5.01
N PHE A 284 -12.94 -20.41 5.38
CA PHE A 284 -14.19 -19.65 5.35
C PHE A 284 -14.77 -19.52 3.94
N GLN A 285 -13.96 -19.18 2.94
CA GLN A 285 -14.41 -19.05 1.55
C GLN A 285 -14.93 -20.37 0.95
N ASN A 286 -14.55 -21.52 1.50
CA ASN A 286 -15.07 -22.82 1.11
C ASN A 286 -16.39 -23.21 1.80
N ILE A 287 -16.85 -22.42 2.78
CA ILE A 287 -18.06 -22.70 3.61
C ILE A 287 -19.27 -21.85 3.18
N ILE A 288 -19.05 -20.75 2.45
CA ILE A 288 -20.09 -19.86 1.92
C ILE A 288 -20.45 -20.24 0.49
#